data_AF-A0A7X3DI31-F1
#
_entry.id   AF-A0A7X3DI31-F1
#
_cell.length_a   1.000
_cell.length_b   1.000
_cell.length_c   1.000
_cell.angle_alpha   90.00
_cell.angle_beta   90.00
_cell.angle_gamma   90.00
#
_symmetry.space_group_name_H-M   'P 1'
#
loop_
_entity.id
_entity.type
_entity.pdbx_description
1 polymer ?
#
loop_
_entity_poly.entity_id
_entity_poly.type
_entity_poly.pdbx_seq_one_letter_code
_entity_poly.pdbx_strand_id
1 'polypeptide(L)'
;METRVAVLAIIVRDTASVPALNELLHQYAPYIIGRMGVPYHARGVNIISVAVDAPADAISALSGKIGRLAGITAKTVYAPEDALQQGK
;
A
#
# COMPACT_ATOMS: atom_id res chain seq x y z
N MET A 1 14.80 9.06 -12.59
CA MET A 1 14.30 9.28 -11.21
C MET A 1 14.62 8.03 -10.43
N GLU A 2 15.21 8.17 -9.24
CA GLU A 2 15.44 7.02 -8.36
C GLU A 2 14.10 6.56 -7.77
N THR A 3 13.87 5.26 -7.78
CA THR A 3 12.70 4.63 -7.17
C THR A 3 13.09 3.96 -5.86
N ARG A 4 12.12 3.75 -4.99
CA ARG A 4 12.29 2.99 -3.74
C ARG A 4 11.24 1.90 -3.67
N VAL A 5 11.61 0.80 -3.03
CA VAL A 5 10.66 -0.26 -2.71
C VAL A 5 10.05 -0.03 -1.33
N ALA A 6 8.74 -0.21 -1.22
CA ALA A 6 8.03 -0.14 0.04
C ALA A 6 6.87 -1.14 0.09
N VAL A 7 6.42 -1.44 1.32
CA VAL A 7 5.19 -2.18 1.59
C VAL A 7 4.22 -1.26 2.31
N LEU A 8 3.02 -1.11 1.75
CA LEU A 8 1.88 -0.46 2.40
C LEU A 8 1.05 -1.54 3.10
N ALA A 9 1.01 -1.49 4.43
CA ALA A 9 0.13 -2.31 5.26
C ALA A 9 -1.15 -1.54 5.55
N ILE A 10 -2.28 -2.06 5.10
CA ILE A 10 -3.58 -1.39 5.12
C ILE A 10 -4.59 -2.27 5.88
N ILE A 11 -5.27 -1.68 6.85
CA ILE A 11 -6.37 -2.31 7.59
C ILE A 11 -7.65 -1.55 7.25
N VAL A 12 -8.65 -2.27 6.76
CA VAL A 12 -9.96 -1.74 6.38
C VAL A 12 -11.00 -2.23 7.38
N ARG A 13 -11.58 -1.31 8.15
CA ARG A 13 -12.65 -1.59 9.13
C ARG A 13 -14.04 -1.33 8.57
N ASP A 14 -14.14 -0.53 7.51
CA ASP A 14 -15.40 -0.19 6.84
C ASP A 14 -15.31 -0.54 5.36
N THR A 15 -16.19 -1.42 4.91
CA THR A 15 -16.24 -1.86 3.51
C THR A 15 -16.70 -0.76 2.56
N ALA A 16 -17.37 0.30 3.05
CA ALA A 16 -17.77 1.45 2.24
C ALA A 16 -16.56 2.19 1.64
N SER A 17 -15.37 2.07 2.25
CA SER A 17 -14.14 2.70 1.78
C SER A 17 -13.36 1.85 0.76
N VAL A 18 -13.79 0.61 0.50
CA VAL A 18 -13.11 -0.31 -0.44
C VAL A 18 -13.10 0.21 -1.87
N PRO A 19 -14.20 0.77 -2.44
CA PRO A 19 -14.17 1.32 -3.79
C PRO A 19 -13.13 2.44 -3.95
N ALA A 20 -13.14 3.42 -3.04
CA ALA A 20 -12.20 4.54 -3.06
C ALA A 20 -10.74 4.07 -2.87
N LEU A 21 -10.52 3.09 -1.98
CA LEU A 21 -9.20 2.47 -1.83
C LEU A 21 -8.73 1.81 -3.13
N ASN A 22 -9.59 1.02 -3.77
CA ASN A 22 -9.24 0.31 -5.00
C ASN A 22 -8.98 1.27 -6.15
N GLU A 23 -9.73 2.37 -6.24
CA GLU A 23 -9.49 3.42 -7.23
C GLU A 23 -8.11 4.07 -7.04
N LEU A 24 -7.74 4.41 -5.80
CA LEU A 24 -6.41 4.91 -5.49
C LEU A 24 -5.32 3.90 -5.85
N LEU A 25 -5.48 2.63 -5.49
CA LEU A 25 -4.51 1.60 -5.86
C LEU A 25 -4.41 1.43 -7.38
N HIS A 26 -5.52 1.52 -8.10
CA HIS A 26 -5.55 1.42 -9.56
C HIS A 26 -4.82 2.59 -10.24
N GLN A 27 -4.95 3.82 -9.73
CA GLN A 27 -4.22 5.00 -10.24
C GLN A 27 -2.69 4.84 -10.12
N TYR A 28 -2.22 4.03 -9.17
CA TYR A 28 -0.79 3.77 -8.94
C TYR A 28 -0.38 2.37 -9.41
N ALA A 29 -1.22 1.67 -10.18
CA ALA A 29 -0.96 0.31 -10.65
C ALA A 29 0.40 0.11 -11.34
N PRO A 30 0.93 1.05 -12.16
CA PRO A 30 2.25 0.90 -12.78
C PRO A 30 3.41 0.73 -11.78
N TYR A 31 3.21 1.16 -10.53
CA TYR A 31 4.21 1.06 -9.46
C TYR A 31 3.99 -0.15 -8.54
N ILE A 32 2.89 -0.88 -8.67
CA ILE A 32 2.56 -2.00 -7.78
C ILE A 32 3.24 -3.26 -8.30
N ILE A 33 4.16 -3.80 -7.51
CA ILE A 33 4.84 -5.07 -7.76
C ILE A 33 3.87 -6.23 -7.50
N GLY A 34 3.08 -6.12 -6.44
CA GLY A 34 2.11 -7.13 -6.04
C GLY A 34 1.30 -6.70 -4.83
N ARG A 35 0.20 -7.41 -4.58
CA ARG A 35 -0.63 -7.19 -3.39
C ARG A 35 -1.24 -8.48 -2.87
N MET A 36 -1.46 -8.53 -1.56
CA MET A 36 -2.14 -9.62 -0.86
C MET A 36 -3.34 -9.05 -0.12
N GLY A 37 -4.51 -9.67 -0.28
CA GLY A 37 -5.71 -9.38 0.52
C GLY A 37 -6.02 -10.55 1.44
N VAL A 38 -6.25 -10.27 2.72
CA VAL A 38 -6.60 -11.25 3.73
C VAL A 38 -7.88 -10.79 4.44
N PRO A 39 -9.05 -11.35 4.10
CA PRO A 39 -10.28 -11.05 4.81
C PRO A 39 -10.22 -11.70 6.21
N TYR A 40 -10.23 -10.88 7.25
CA TYR A 40 -10.17 -11.37 8.63
C TYR A 40 -11.56 -11.30 9.28
N HIS A 41 -12.44 -12.20 8.84
CA HIS A 41 -13.85 -12.24 9.22
C HIS A 41 -14.07 -12.28 10.74
N ALA A 42 -13.21 -12.99 11.48
CA ALA A 42 -13.30 -13.09 12.95
C ALA A 42 -13.18 -11.74 13.67
N ARG A 43 -12.63 -10.71 13.02
CA ARG A 43 -12.53 -9.34 13.54
C ARG A 43 -13.31 -8.32 12.71
N GLY A 44 -14.04 -8.75 11.68
CA GLY A 44 -14.79 -7.86 10.80
C GLY A 44 -13.92 -6.86 10.02
N VAL A 45 -12.65 -7.18 9.76
CA VAL A 45 -11.72 -6.30 9.03
C VAL A 45 -11.11 -7.01 7.82
N ASN A 46 -10.63 -6.23 6.86
CA ASN A 46 -9.81 -6.73 5.76
C ASN A 46 -8.40 -6.18 5.87
N ILE A 47 -7.41 -7.03 5.69
CA ILE A 47 -5.99 -6.63 5.67
C ILE A 47 -5.53 -6.67 4.22
N ILE A 48 -4.88 -5.60 3.77
CA ILE A 48 -4.32 -5.50 2.43
C ILE A 48 -2.86 -5.10 2.57
N SER A 49 -1.97 -5.87 1.94
CA SER A 49 -0.56 -5.55 1.82
C SER A 49 -0.27 -5.24 0.36
N VAL A 50 0.40 -4.13 0.07
CA VAL A 50 0.76 -3.70 -1.29
C VAL A 50 2.25 -3.41 -1.34
N ALA A 51 2.99 -4.18 -2.13
CA ALA A 51 4.38 -3.93 -2.43
C ALA A 51 4.48 -3.01 -3.65
N VAL A 52 5.28 -1.94 -3.55
CA VAL A 52 5.45 -0.93 -4.60
C VAL A 52 6.92 -0.68 -4.88
N ASP A 53 7.25 -0.37 -6.14
CA ASP A 53 8.51 0.23 -6.57
C ASP A 53 8.17 1.53 -7.31
N ALA A 54 8.44 2.66 -6.67
CA ALA A 54 8.02 3.97 -7.19
C ALA A 54 8.95 5.10 -6.71
N PRO A 55 8.89 6.28 -7.35
CA PRO A 55 9.43 7.51 -6.78
C PRO A 55 8.92 7.75 -5.34
N ALA A 56 9.80 8.22 -4.44
CA ALA A 56 9.49 8.35 -3.02
C ALA A 56 8.30 9.29 -2.73
N ASP A 57 8.15 10.35 -3.53
CA ASP A 57 7.03 11.28 -3.50
C ASP A 57 5.71 10.61 -3.91
N ALA A 58 5.73 9.73 -4.92
CA ALA A 58 4.57 8.94 -5.31
C ALA A 58 4.11 7.98 -4.19
N ILE A 59 5.05 7.31 -3.52
CA ILE A 59 4.75 6.43 -2.37
C ILE A 59 4.14 7.24 -1.22
N SER A 60 4.76 8.39 -0.89
CA SER A 60 4.27 9.28 0.16
C SER A 60 2.86 9.82 -0.15
N ALA A 61 2.62 10.23 -1.39
CA ALA A 61 1.32 10.70 -1.85
C ALA A 61 0.24 9.61 -1.76
N LEU A 62 0.54 8.39 -2.24
CA LEU A 62 -0.38 7.26 -2.15
C LEU A 62 -0.71 6.91 -0.69
N SER A 63 0.31 6.76 0.15
CA SER A 63 0.15 6.47 1.58
C SER A 63 -0.69 7.55 2.29
N GLY A 64 -0.46 8.82 1.98
CA GLY A 64 -1.20 9.94 2.54
C GLY A 64 -2.66 9.98 2.08
N LYS A 65 -2.94 9.69 0.80
CA LYS A 65 -4.31 9.60 0.27
C LYS A 65 -5.08 8.44 0.92
N ILE A 66 -4.47 7.25 1.01
CA ILE A 66 -5.08 6.07 1.65
C ILE A 66 -5.35 6.34 3.14
N GLY A 67 -4.38 6.92 3.86
CA GLY A 67 -4.52 7.21 5.29
C GLY A 67 -5.61 8.22 5.64
N ARG A 68 -6.15 8.98 4.66
CA ARG A 68 -7.27 9.92 4.84
C ARG A 68 -8.63 9.28 4.60
N LEU A 69 -8.70 8.08 4.04
CA LEU A 69 -9.97 7.38 3.86
C LEU A 69 -10.54 6.99 5.23
N ALA A 70 -11.83 7.29 5.44
CA ALA A 70 -12.53 6.89 6.65
C ALA A 70 -12.46 5.37 6.85
N GLY A 71 -12.45 4.89 8.10
CA GLY A 71 -12.44 3.45 8.37
C GLY A 71 -11.15 2.70 7.96
N ILE A 72 -10.14 3.38 7.41
CA ILE A 72 -8.87 2.78 6.99
C ILE A 72 -7.73 3.18 7.92
N THR A 73 -6.76 2.29 8.10
CA THR A 73 -5.46 2.59 8.70
C THR A 73 -4.39 2.10 7.76
N ALA A 74 -3.41 2.94 7.44
CA ALA A 74 -2.30 2.58 6.57
C ALA A 74 -0.97 2.92 7.22
N LYS A 75 0.00 2.03 7.04
CA LYS A 75 1.41 2.24 7.41
C LYS A 75 2.28 1.83 6.24
N THR A 76 3.33 2.60 6.00
CA THR A 76 4.27 2.34 4.91
C THR A 76 5.62 2.00 5.52
N VAL A 77 6.19 0.88 5.09
CA VAL A 77 7.53 0.43 5.49
C VAL A 77 8.39 0.43 4.24
N TYR A 78 9.48 1.18 4.26
CA TYR A 78 10.44 1.20 3.16
C TYR A 78 11.44 0.06 3.31
N ALA A 79 11.82 -0.56 2.20
CA ALA A 79 12.92 -1.49 2.20
C ALA A 79 14.22 -0.76 2.60
N PRO A 80 15.11 -1.39 3.38
CA PRO A 80 16.47 -0.89 3.59
C PRO A 80 17.20 -0.72 2.25
N GLU A 81 18.07 0.28 2.15
CA GLU A 81 18.77 0.63 0.90
C GLU A 81 19.73 -0.47 0.41
N ASP A 82 20.18 -1.33 1.32
CA ASP A 82 21.09 -2.45 1.09
C ASP A 82 20.35 -3.77 0.82
N ALA A 83 19.07 -3.89 1.20
CA ALA A 83 18.28 -5.12 1.06
C ALA A 83 18.05 -5.54 -0.40
N LEU A 84 18.21 -4.62 -1.35
CA LEU A 84 17.89 -4.81 -2.77
C LEU A 84 19.14 -4.77 -3.68
N GLN A 85 20.33 -4.70 -3.09
CA GLN A 85 21.60 -4.73 -3.83
C GLN A 85 22.06 -6.15 -4.17
N GLN A 86 21.38 -7.17 -3.63
CA GLN A 86 21.68 -8.58 -3.92
C GLN A 86 21.06 -8.99 -5.27
N GLY A 87 21.79 -8.71 -6.35
CA GLY A 87 21.40 -9.07 -7.71
C GLY A 87 22.19 -8.38 -8.82
N LYS A 88 23.18 -7.54 -8.49
CA LYS A 88 24.19 -7.05 -9.44
C LYS A 88 25.48 -7.83 -9.30
#